data_AF-A0A1F3BHB0-F1
#
_entry.id   AF-A0A1F3BHB0-F1
#
_cell.length_a   1.000
_cell.length_b   1.000
_cell.length_c   1.000
_cell.angle_alpha   90.00
_cell.angle_beta   90.00
_cell.angle_gamma   90.00
#
_symmetry.space_group_name_H-M   'P 1'
#
loop_
_entity.id
_entity.type
_entity.pdbx_description
1 polymer ?
#
loop_
_entity_poly.entity_id
_entity_poly.type
_entity_poly.pdbx_seq_one_letter_code
_entity_poly.pdbx_strand_id
1 'polypeptide(L)'
;MVKSALTLLSPVARRLPSYSRLAWALVRDGRLPLRHRALVLGGVAYLLSPIDLIPGIIPLLGQMDDLAVTLLSLRAVLRRIPPDIAAGHLAATGLTREGIDEDLRTLNTTGRLLGKTALRYGWRAAGATARGVAKLGRLILQRHTG
;
A
#
# COMPACT_ATOMS: atom_id res chain seq x y z
N MET A 1 16.25 3.00 -9.37
CA MET A 1 15.07 3.41 -8.58
C MET A 1 14.16 2.23 -8.25
N VAL A 2 13.67 1.45 -9.23
CA VAL A 2 12.82 0.26 -8.96
C VAL A 2 13.53 -0.80 -8.12
N LYS A 3 14.79 -1.16 -8.46
CA LYS A 3 15.61 -2.08 -7.63
C LYS A 3 15.75 -1.60 -6.18
N SER A 4 15.92 -0.29 -5.96
CA SER A 4 16.01 0.29 -4.61
C SER A 4 14.71 0.13 -3.82
N ALA A 5 13.55 0.33 -4.47
CA ALA A 5 12.24 0.10 -3.84
C ALA A 5 12.03 -1.38 -3.48
N LEU A 6 12.42 -2.31 -4.36
CA LEU A 6 12.33 -3.75 -4.10
C LEU A 6 13.22 -4.18 -2.92
N THR A 7 14.44 -3.63 -2.81
CA THR A 7 15.33 -3.90 -1.68
C THR A 7 14.69 -3.44 -0.36
N LEU A 8 14.07 -2.26 -0.34
CA LEU A 8 13.39 -1.70 0.84
C LEU A 8 12.14 -2.48 1.24
N LEU A 9 11.39 -3.04 0.29
CA LEU A 9 10.19 -3.83 0.57
C LEU A 9 10.49 -5.29 0.89
N SER A 10 11.67 -5.80 0.55
CA SER A 10 12.04 -7.20 0.77
C SER A 10 11.92 -7.67 2.24
N PRO A 11 12.27 -6.88 3.27
CA PRO A 11 12.11 -7.30 4.66
C PRO A 11 10.63 -7.38 5.04
N VAL A 12 9.82 -6.44 4.56
CA VAL A 12 8.36 -6.42 4.78
C VAL A 12 7.72 -7.66 4.16
N ALA A 13 8.08 -7.98 2.92
CA ALA A 13 7.59 -9.17 2.22
C ALA A 13 7.92 -10.48 2.97
N ARG A 14 9.13 -10.59 3.54
CA ARG A 14 9.53 -11.75 4.35
C ARG A 14 8.74 -11.88 5.66
N ARG A 15 8.16 -10.79 6.17
CA ARG A 15 7.32 -10.78 7.39
C ARG A 15 5.84 -11.10 7.11
N LEU A 16 5.41 -11.17 5.85
CA LEU A 16 4.01 -11.47 5.48
C LEU A 16 3.45 -12.76 6.12
N PRO A 17 4.20 -13.88 6.20
CA PRO A 17 3.69 -15.08 6.88
C PRO A 17 3.44 -14.83 8.37
N SER A 18 4.28 -14.04 9.04
CA SER A 18 4.07 -13.67 10.43
C SER A 18 2.88 -12.73 10.60
N TYR A 19 2.68 -11.77 9.70
CA TYR A 19 1.49 -10.90 9.72
C TYR A 19 0.20 -11.70 9.51
N SER A 20 0.22 -12.69 8.62
CA SER A 20 -0.92 -13.58 8.38
C SER A 20 -1.24 -14.41 9.63
N ARG A 21 -0.21 -14.98 10.29
CA ARG A 21 -0.37 -15.70 11.55
C ARG A 21 -0.91 -14.80 12.68
N LEU A 22 -0.42 -13.57 12.78
CA LEU A 22 -0.89 -12.58 13.75
C LEU A 22 -2.36 -12.22 13.52
N ALA A 23 -2.73 -11.93 12.27
CA ALA A 23 -4.10 -11.63 11.91
C ALA A 23 -5.03 -12.79 12.30
N TRP A 24 -4.65 -14.02 11.95
CA TRP A 24 -5.39 -15.22 12.28
C TRP A 24 -5.54 -15.43 13.78
N ALA A 25 -4.45 -15.26 14.55
CA ALA A 25 -4.47 -15.40 16.01
C ALA A 25 -5.41 -14.37 16.67
N LEU A 26 -5.37 -13.11 16.22
CA LEU A 26 -6.27 -12.06 16.72
C LEU A 26 -7.74 -12.35 16.36
N VAL A 27 -8.02 -12.82 15.15
CA VAL A 27 -9.40 -13.15 14.72
C VAL A 27 -9.98 -14.31 15.52
N ARG A 28 -9.16 -15.31 15.88
CA ARG A 28 -9.60 -16.48 16.66
C ARG A 28 -9.65 -16.25 18.17
N ASP A 29 -9.04 -15.18 18.68
CA ASP A 29 -9.03 -14.93 20.12
C ASP A 29 -10.43 -14.51 20.60
N GLY A 30 -11.11 -15.44 21.28
CA GLY A 30 -12.45 -15.24 21.83
C GLY A 30 -12.53 -14.15 22.89
N ARG A 31 -11.40 -13.74 23.48
CA ARG A 31 -11.33 -12.62 24.43
C ARG A 31 -11.52 -11.27 23.75
N LEU A 32 -11.36 -11.18 22.42
CA LEU A 32 -11.48 -9.94 21.69
C LEU A 32 -12.94 -9.64 21.29
N PRO A 33 -13.43 -8.40 21.55
CA PRO A 33 -14.71 -7.96 21.01
C PRO A 33 -14.83 -8.14 19.50
N LEU A 34 -16.02 -8.46 19.00
CA LEU A 34 -16.26 -8.74 17.58
C LEU A 34 -15.79 -7.60 16.67
N ARG A 35 -15.93 -6.34 17.09
CA ARG A 35 -15.46 -5.16 16.35
C ARG A 35 -13.96 -5.21 16.01
N HIS A 36 -13.12 -5.76 16.89
CA HIS A 36 -11.68 -5.84 16.64
C HIS A 36 -11.37 -6.97 15.65
N ARG A 37 -12.04 -8.12 15.80
CA ARG A 37 -11.92 -9.23 14.87
C ARG A 37 -12.40 -8.82 13.46
N ALA A 38 -13.52 -8.10 13.38
CA ALA A 38 -14.04 -7.53 12.15
C ALA A 38 -13.07 -6.52 11.53
N LEU A 39 -12.38 -5.70 12.34
CA LEU A 39 -11.38 -4.75 11.82
C LEU A 39 -10.18 -5.48 11.18
N VAL A 40 -9.66 -6.53 11.83
CA VAL A 40 -8.58 -7.35 11.25
C VAL A 40 -9.05 -8.07 9.99
N LEU A 41 -10.23 -8.68 10.02
CA LEU A 41 -10.82 -9.34 8.86
C LEU A 41 -11.02 -8.36 7.70
N GLY A 42 -11.49 -7.14 7.97
CA GLY A 42 -11.63 -6.09 6.97
C GLY A 42 -10.30 -5.72 6.33
N GLY A 43 -9.24 -5.57 7.14
CA GLY A 43 -7.89 -5.32 6.64
C GLY A 43 -7.37 -6.45 5.74
N VAL A 44 -7.51 -7.70 6.19
CA VAL A 44 -7.07 -8.87 5.41
C VAL A 44 -7.92 -9.07 4.14
N ALA A 45 -9.24 -8.85 4.23
CA ALA A 45 -10.14 -8.96 3.09
C ALA A 45 -9.79 -7.92 2.02
N TYR A 46 -9.35 -6.73 2.42
CA TYR A 46 -8.84 -5.72 1.48
C TYR A 46 -7.58 -6.23 0.75
N LEU A 47 -6.64 -6.87 1.45
CA LEU A 47 -5.45 -7.46 0.83
C LEU A 47 -5.74 -8.63 -0.11
N LEU A 48 -6.79 -9.40 0.14
CA LEU A 48 -7.22 -10.50 -0.72
C LEU A 48 -8.26 -10.07 -1.77
N SER A 49 -8.65 -8.80 -1.78
CA SER A 49 -9.65 -8.28 -2.70
C SER A 49 -9.09 -8.31 -4.13
N PRO A 50 -9.79 -8.92 -5.09
CA PRO A 50 -9.42 -8.87 -6.51
C PRO A 50 -9.65 -7.49 -7.15
N ILE A 51 -10.11 -6.51 -6.38
CA ILE A 51 -10.41 -5.15 -6.84
C ILE A 51 -9.15 -4.29 -6.67
N ASP A 52 -8.30 -4.26 -7.70
CA ASP A 52 -7.24 -3.25 -7.81
C ASP A 52 -7.90 -1.88 -7.99
N LEU A 53 -7.82 -0.99 -6.99
CA LEU A 53 -8.35 0.39 -7.07
C LEU A 53 -7.67 1.23 -8.18
N ILE A 54 -6.57 0.74 -8.77
CA ILE A 54 -5.81 1.42 -9.82
C ILE A 54 -5.43 0.40 -10.92
N PRO A 55 -6.29 0.16 -11.92
CA PRO A 55 -5.91 -0.58 -13.11
C PRO A 55 -5.02 0.32 -13.98
N GLY A 56 -3.69 0.14 -13.92
CA GLY A 56 -2.76 0.70 -14.90
C GLY A 56 -1.50 1.41 -14.37
N ILE A 57 -0.40 1.21 -15.11
CA ILE A 57 0.92 1.86 -15.08
C ILE A 57 1.85 1.54 -13.89
N ILE A 58 1.39 1.38 -12.64
CA ILE A 58 2.27 0.94 -11.52
C ILE A 58 1.57 -0.09 -10.60
N PRO A 59 1.56 -1.38 -11.00
CA PRO A 59 0.95 -2.46 -10.21
C PRO A 59 1.45 -2.55 -8.76
N LEU A 60 2.73 -2.19 -8.53
CA LEU A 60 3.35 -2.25 -7.20
C LEU A 60 2.73 -1.25 -6.21
N LEU A 61 2.16 -0.13 -6.66
CA LEU A 61 1.57 0.87 -5.75
C LEU A 61 0.23 0.41 -5.17
N GLY A 62 -0.59 -0.32 -5.95
CA GLY A 62 -1.86 -0.88 -5.46
C GLY A 62 -1.63 -1.87 -4.33
N GLN A 63 -0.74 -2.84 -4.55
CA GLN A 63 -0.40 -3.87 -3.56
C GLN A 63 0.20 -3.31 -2.26
N MET A 64 0.88 -2.15 -2.33
CA MET A 64 1.41 -1.49 -1.14
C MET A 64 0.32 -0.84 -0.29
N ASP A 65 -0.73 -0.32 -0.92
CA ASP A 65 -1.90 0.22 -0.21
C ASP A 65 -2.64 -0.91 0.53
N ASP A 66 -2.83 -2.03 -0.16
CA ASP A 66 -3.46 -3.23 0.40
C ASP A 66 -2.77 -3.74 1.66
N LEU A 67 -1.44 -3.83 1.58
CA LEU A 67 -0.61 -4.21 2.72
C LEU A 67 -0.62 -3.15 3.82
N ALA A 68 -0.59 -1.86 3.46
CA ALA A 68 -0.67 -0.77 4.43
C ALA A 68 -1.98 -0.81 5.22
N VAL A 69 -3.12 -1.02 4.55
CA VAL A 69 -4.43 -1.17 5.19
C VAL A 69 -4.44 -2.36 6.14
N THR A 70 -3.87 -3.50 5.73
CA THR A 70 -3.73 -4.68 6.59
C THR A 70 -2.90 -4.37 7.84
N LEU A 71 -1.70 -3.79 7.69
CA LEU A 71 -0.84 -3.44 8.82
C LEU A 71 -1.47 -2.38 9.72
N LEU A 72 -2.19 -1.41 9.16
CA LEU A 72 -2.95 -0.42 9.92
C LEU A 72 -4.05 -1.07 10.74
N SER A 73 -4.77 -2.06 10.19
CA SER A 73 -5.80 -2.79 10.92
C SER A 73 -5.22 -3.55 12.13
N LEU A 74 -4.08 -4.24 11.93
CA LEU A 74 -3.35 -4.95 12.98
C LEU A 74 -2.87 -3.99 14.06
N ARG A 75 -2.20 -2.91 13.65
CA ARG A 75 -1.75 -1.84 14.57
C ARG A 75 -2.91 -1.27 15.38
N ALA A 76 -4.02 -0.98 14.71
CA ALA A 76 -5.18 -0.37 15.34
C ALA A 76 -5.86 -1.31 16.35
N VAL A 77 -5.86 -2.62 16.11
CA VAL A 77 -6.32 -3.61 17.11
C VAL A 77 -5.33 -3.76 18.25
N LEU A 78 -4.04 -3.93 17.97
CA LEU A 78 -3.00 -4.08 18.99
C LEU A 78 -2.96 -2.90 19.97
N ARG A 79 -3.32 -1.69 19.52
CA ARG A 79 -3.41 -0.49 20.38
C ARG A 79 -4.67 -0.42 21.23
N ARG A 80 -5.73 -1.17 20.89
CA ARG A 80 -7.03 -1.13 21.57
C ARG A 80 -7.30 -2.30 22.50
N ILE A 81 -6.54 -3.39 22.37
CA ILE A 81 -6.67 -4.59 23.22
C ILE A 81 -5.73 -4.50 24.43
N PRO A 82 -5.99 -5.28 25.51
CA PRO A 82 -5.11 -5.33 26.67
C PRO A 82 -3.64 -5.59 26.31
N PRO A 83 -2.67 -4.89 26.95
CA PRO A 83 -1.26 -4.96 26.59
C PRO A 83 -0.66 -6.37 26.68
N ASP A 84 -1.09 -7.15 27.67
CA ASP A 84 -0.69 -8.54 27.92
C ASP A 84 -1.13 -9.46 26.77
N ILE A 85 -2.39 -9.32 26.31
CA ILE A 85 -2.92 -10.09 25.18
C ILE A 85 -2.15 -9.73 23.91
N ALA A 86 -1.95 -8.44 23.65
CA ALA A 86 -1.19 -7.99 22.49
C ALA A 86 0.27 -8.50 22.51
N ALA A 87 0.94 -8.42 23.66
CA ALA A 87 2.32 -8.89 23.83
C ALA A 87 2.42 -10.40 23.56
N GLY A 88 1.47 -11.20 24.05
CA GLY A 88 1.43 -12.64 23.79
C GLY A 88 1.34 -12.98 22.30
N HIS A 89 0.43 -12.33 21.56
CA HIS A 89 0.27 -12.55 20.11
C HIS A 89 1.49 -12.09 19.30
N LEU A 90 2.10 -10.97 19.69
CA LEU A 90 3.32 -10.45 19.06
C LEU A 90 4.51 -11.37 19.28
N ALA A 91 4.73 -11.83 20.52
CA ALA A 91 5.78 -12.77 20.86
C ALA A 91 5.63 -14.10 20.10
N ALA A 92 4.42 -14.64 20.04
CA ALA A 92 4.12 -15.90 19.33
C ALA A 92 4.40 -15.83 17.81
N THR A 93 4.43 -14.63 17.23
CA THR A 93 4.65 -14.41 15.80
C THR A 93 6.04 -13.88 15.47
N GLY A 94 6.85 -13.58 16.48
CA GLY A 94 8.16 -12.94 16.32
C GLY A 94 8.07 -11.49 15.82
N LEU A 95 6.93 -10.83 16.05
CA LEU A 95 6.66 -9.46 15.62
C LEU A 95 6.73 -8.50 16.81
N THR A 96 6.97 -7.23 16.51
CA THR A 96 6.93 -6.14 17.49
C THR A 96 6.02 -5.02 17.00
N ARG A 97 5.52 -4.19 17.92
CA ARG A 97 4.71 -3.01 17.54
C ARG A 97 5.55 -2.02 16.75
N GLU A 98 6.80 -1.88 17.15
CA GLU A 98 7.81 -1.02 16.53
C GLU A 98 8.12 -1.49 15.10
N GLY A 99 8.20 -2.81 14.89
CA GLY A 99 8.40 -3.41 13.58
C GLY A 99 7.23 -3.17 12.62
N ILE A 100 5.98 -3.26 13.11
CA ILE A 100 4.79 -2.90 12.33
C ILE A 100 4.83 -1.42 11.94
N ASP A 101 5.17 -0.54 12.88
CA ASP A 101 5.27 0.90 12.65
C ASP A 101 6.39 1.26 11.67
N GLU A 102 7.51 0.55 11.69
CA GLU A 102 8.61 0.69 10.73
C GLU A 102 8.23 0.21 9.33
N ASP A 103 7.55 -0.92 9.22
CA ASP A 103 7.08 -1.46 7.94
C ASP A 103 6.05 -0.52 7.31
N LEU A 104 5.15 0.06 8.10
CA LEU A 104 4.23 1.12 7.64
C LEU A 104 4.96 2.38 7.15
N ARG A 105 6.03 2.82 7.82
CA ARG A 105 6.86 3.95 7.36
C ARG A 105 7.57 3.62 6.05
N THR A 106 8.06 2.39 5.91
CA THR A 106 8.72 1.89 4.70
C THR A 106 7.76 1.88 3.51
N LEU A 107 6.53 1.39 3.71
CA LEU A 107 5.48 1.42 2.70
C LEU A 107 5.12 2.84 2.27
N ASN A 108 4.88 3.75 3.23
CA ASN A 108 4.51 5.13 2.91
C ASN A 108 5.63 5.88 2.19
N THR A 109 6.88 5.72 2.62
CA THR A 109 8.04 6.39 1.99
C THR A 109 8.24 5.88 0.57
N THR A 110 8.23 4.56 0.39
CA THR A 110 8.39 3.92 -0.92
C THR A 110 7.23 4.31 -1.84
N GLY A 111 5.99 4.32 -1.34
CA GLY A 111 4.80 4.69 -2.10
C GLY A 111 4.85 6.14 -2.57
N ARG A 112 5.23 7.08 -1.69
CA ARG A 112 5.40 8.50 -2.05
C ARG A 112 6.47 8.71 -3.12
N LEU A 113 7.58 7.99 -3.05
CA LEU A 113 8.66 8.09 -4.04
C LEU A 113 8.24 7.56 -5.41
N LEU A 114 7.60 6.39 -5.43
CA LEU A 114 7.07 5.78 -6.65
C LEU A 114 5.97 6.66 -7.26
N GLY A 115 5.03 7.14 -6.46
CA GLY A 115 3.94 8.01 -6.91
C GLY A 115 4.42 9.35 -7.46
N LYS A 116 5.35 10.04 -6.80
CA LYS A 116 5.95 11.29 -7.32
C LYS A 116 6.63 11.08 -8.66
N THR A 117 7.30 9.95 -8.82
CA THR A 117 7.98 9.60 -10.06
C THR A 117 6.96 9.33 -11.17
N ALA A 118 5.94 8.52 -10.88
CA ALA A 118 4.83 8.24 -11.77
C ALA A 118 4.20 9.51 -12.31
N LEU A 119 3.83 10.41 -11.40
CA LEU A 119 3.20 11.68 -11.72
C LEU A 119 4.11 12.55 -12.59
N ARG A 120 5.40 12.60 -12.29
CA ARG A 120 6.38 13.37 -13.07
C ARG A 120 6.50 12.86 -14.50
N TYR A 121 6.59 11.55 -14.70
CA TYR A 121 6.67 10.97 -16.04
C TYR A 121 5.34 11.12 -16.79
N GLY A 122 4.21 10.88 -16.11
CA GLY A 122 2.87 11.08 -16.66
C GLY A 122 2.65 12.53 -17.13
N TRP A 123 3.02 13.52 -16.31
CA TRP A 123 2.90 14.94 -16.66
C TRP A 123 3.79 15.34 -17.84
N ARG A 124 4.99 14.77 -17.94
CA ARG A 124 5.89 15.00 -19.08
C ARG A 124 5.31 14.43 -20.38
N ALA A 125 4.77 13.22 -20.34
CA ALA A 125 4.12 12.59 -21.49
C ALA A 125 2.88 13.39 -21.93
N ALA A 126 1.99 13.71 -20.99
CA ALA A 126 0.80 14.53 -21.25
C ALA A 126 1.17 15.89 -21.88
N GLY A 127 2.17 16.58 -21.33
CA GLY A 127 2.65 17.85 -21.89
C GLY A 127 3.26 17.71 -23.28
N ALA A 128 3.96 16.62 -23.57
CA ALA A 128 4.49 16.37 -24.93
C ALA A 128 3.37 16.13 -25.93
N THR A 129 2.37 15.32 -25.56
CA THR A 129 1.17 15.07 -26.38
C THR A 129 0.40 16.37 -26.64
N ALA A 130 0.11 17.16 -25.60
CA ALA A 130 -0.59 18.43 -25.73
C ALA A 130 0.14 19.41 -26.66
N ARG A 131 1.47 19.53 -26.54
CA ARG A 131 2.27 20.36 -27.45
C ARG A 131 2.25 19.86 -28.90
N GLY A 132 2.30 18.54 -29.11
CA GLY A 132 2.18 17.93 -30.44
C GLY A 132 0.83 18.25 -31.10
N VAL A 133 -0.27 18.05 -30.37
CA VAL A 133 -1.63 18.38 -30.83
C VAL A 133 -1.75 19.87 -31.15
N ALA A 134 -1.25 20.75 -30.28
CA ALA A 134 -1.28 22.21 -30.51
C ALA A 134 -0.44 22.64 -31.72
N LYS A 135 0.66 21.93 -32.03
CA LYS A 135 1.47 22.21 -33.23
C LYS A 135 0.71 21.81 -34.50
N LEU A 136 0.08 20.64 -34.52
CA LEU A 136 -0.73 20.19 -35.65
C LEU A 136 -1.94 21.11 -35.90
N GLY A 137 -2.65 21.52 -34.84
CA GLY A 137 -3.75 22.46 -34.95
C GLY A 137 -3.32 23.80 -35.58
N ARG A 138 -2.16 24.34 -35.19
CA ARG A 138 -1.60 25.55 -35.82
C ARG A 138 -1.28 25.37 -37.30
N LEU A 139 -0.77 24.20 -37.70
CA LEU A 139 -0.46 23.91 -39.10
C LEU A 139 -1.73 23.78 -39.97
N ILE A 140 -2.81 23.22 -39.43
CA ILE A 140 -4.09 23.09 -40.14
C ILE A 140 -4.76 24.46 -40.30
N LEU A 141 -4.74 25.30 -39.26
CA LEU A 141 -5.33 26.64 -39.30
C LEU A 141 -4.64 27.56 -40.32
N GLN A 142 -3.31 27.47 -40.46
CA GLN A 142 -2.55 28.26 -41.43
C GLN A 142 -2.82 27.86 -42.89
N ARG A 143 -3.34 26.66 -43.15
CA ARG A 143 -3.60 26.15 -44.51
C ARG A 143 -4.92 26.64 -45.12
N HIS A 144 -5.81 27.23 -44.31
CA HIS A 144 -7.13 27.71 -44.74
C HIS A 144 -7.25 29.24 -44.81
N THR A 145 -6.22 29.98 -44.41
CA THR A 145 -6.20 31.46 -44.43
C THR A 145 -5.29 32.05 -45.53
N GLY A 146 -4.91 31.24 -46.52
CA GLY A 146 -4.07 31.63 -47.65
C GLY A 146 -4.69 31.25 -48.99
#